data_AF-B0SYV4-F1
#
_entry.id   AF-B0SYV4-F1
#
_cell.length_a   1.000
_cell.length_b   1.000
_cell.length_c   1.000
_cell.angle_alpha   90.00
_cell.angle_beta   90.00
_cell.angle_gamma   90.00
#
_symmetry.space_group_name_H-M   'P 1'
#
loop_
_entity.id
_entity.type
_entity.pdbx_description
1 polymer ?
#
loop_
_entity_poly.entity_id
_entity_poly.type
_entity_poly.pdbx_seq_one_letter_code
_entity_poly.pdbx_strand_id
1 'polypeptide(L)' 'MSDLAYRELADLWEAVFGEQPSVVAEPSLLAEILVTYLPRIEPYRFDIGGPSPAVPKPPGP' A
#
# COMPACT_ATOMS: atom_id res chain seq x y z
N MET A 1 -14.36 5.94 -6.69
CA MET A 1 -13.67 6.52 -5.51
C MET A 1 -14.21 7.92 -5.30
N SER A 2 -14.28 8.42 -4.06
CA SER A 2 -14.74 9.79 -3.78
C SER A 2 -13.60 10.78 -3.98
N ASP A 3 -13.91 12.03 -4.35
CA ASP A 3 -12.93 13.11 -4.50
C ASP A 3 -12.03 13.29 -3.27
N LEU A 4 -12.55 12.97 -2.08
CA LEU A 4 -11.76 12.99 -0.84
C LEU A 4 -10.61 11.98 -0.87
N ALA A 5 -10.87 10.74 -1.30
CA ALA A 5 -9.86 9.70 -1.37
C ALA A 5 -8.77 10.04 -2.41
N TYR A 6 -9.15 10.67 -3.53
CA TYR A 6 -8.17 11.16 -4.51
C TYR A 6 -7.25 12.24 -3.94
N ARG A 7 -7.80 13.16 -3.14
CA ARG A 7 -7.02 14.21 -2.49
C ARG A 7 -6.06 13.64 -1.46
N GLU A 8 -6.51 12.70 -0.64
CA GLU A 8 -5.66 12.02 0.34
C GLU A 8 -4.49 11.26 -0.32
N LEU A 9 -4.73 10.60 -1.45
CA LEU A 9 -3.68 9.95 -2.24
C LEU A 9 -2.71 10.97 -2.85
N ALA A 10 -3.20 12.11 -3.32
CA ALA A 10 -2.35 13.17 -3.87
C ALA A 10 -1.46 13.81 -2.80
N ASP A 11 -2.02 14.11 -1.63
CA ASP A 11 -1.28 14.66 -0.48
C ASP A 11 -0.18 13.68 -0.02
N LEU A 12 -0.48 12.37 -0.01
CA LEU A 12 0.48 11.34 0.35
C LEU A 12 1.60 11.19 -0.69
N TRP A 13 1.28 11.31 -1.99
CA TRP A 13 2.28 11.31 -3.04
C TRP A 13 3.23 12.49 -2.95
N GLU A 14 2.72 13.69 -2.72
CA GLU A 14 3.55 14.88 -2.50
C GLU A 14 4.45 14.71 -1.28
N ALA A 15 3.95 14.10 -0.19
CA ALA A 15 4.75 13.83 0.99
C ALA A 15 5.90 12.82 0.73
N VAL A 16 5.71 11.84 -0.15
CA VAL A 16 6.74 10.83 -0.46
C VAL A 16 7.73 11.30 -1.53
N PHE A 17 7.25 11.97 -2.58
CA PHE A 17 8.04 12.28 -3.77
C PHE A 17 8.34 13.78 -3.96
N GLY A 18 7.68 14.67 -3.22
CA GLY A 18 7.90 16.13 -3.31
C GLY A 18 7.31 16.79 -4.56
N GLU A 19 6.45 16.10 -5.29
CA GLU A 19 5.76 16.59 -6.49
C GLU A 19 4.30 16.16 -6.47
N GLN A 20 3.45 16.74 -7.33
CA GLN A 20 2.09 16.23 -7.50
C GLN A 20 2.08 15.01 -8.42
N PRO A 21 1.23 14.01 -8.15
CA PRO A 21 1.09 12.88 -9.06
C PRO A 21 0.51 13.36 -10.39
N SER A 22 1.02 12.80 -11.50
CA SER A 22 0.40 12.98 -12.80
C SER A 22 -1.06 12.52 -12.71
N VAL A 23 -2.00 13.44 -12.98
CA VAL A 23 -3.47 13.25 -12.90
C VAL A 23 -3.97 12.07 -13.75
N VAL A 24 -3.13 11.49 -14.60
CA VAL A 24 -3.42 10.31 -15.44
C VAL A 24 -3.15 8.98 -14.73
N ALA A 25 -2.53 8.98 -13.55
CA ALA A 25 -2.29 7.75 -12.81
C ALA A 25 -3.62 7.18 -12.29
N GLU A 26 -4.01 6.03 -12.83
CA GLU A 26 -5.04 5.16 -12.27
C GLU A 26 -4.86 5.08 -10.74
N PRO A 27 -5.90 5.37 -9.93
CA PRO A 27 -5.76 5.49 -8.48
C PRO A 27 -5.19 4.24 -7.80
N SER A 28 -5.52 3.08 -8.37
CA SER A 28 -4.98 1.79 -7.93
C SER A 28 -3.46 1.72 -8.13
N LEU A 29 -2.95 2.21 -9.26
CA LEU A 29 -1.51 2.24 -9.55
C LEU A 29 -0.79 3.22 -8.60
N LEU A 30 -1.40 4.37 -8.34
CA LEU A 30 -0.86 5.36 -7.41
C LEU A 30 -0.77 4.77 -5.98
N ALA A 31 -1.81 4.06 -5.54
CA ALA A 31 -1.79 3.34 -4.27
C ALA A 31 -0.69 2.27 -4.20
N GLU A 32 -0.52 1.45 -5.25
CA GLU A 32 0.50 0.40 -5.31
C GLU A 32 1.93 0.97 -5.23
N ILE A 33 2.17 2.08 -5.93
CA ILE A 33 3.45 2.80 -5.87
C ILE A 33 3.67 3.30 -4.44
N LEU A 34 2.71 4.00 -3.83
CA LEU A 34 2.87 4.52 -2.47
C LEU A 34 3.16 3.41 -1.46
N VAL A 35 2.47 2.28 -1.52
CA VAL A 35 2.74 1.13 -0.64
C VAL A 35 4.17 0.60 -0.79
N THR A 36 4.75 0.68 -1.99
CA THR A 36 6.11 0.21 -2.27
C THR A 36 7.19 1.15 -1.70
N TYR A 37 6.94 2.45 -1.74
CA TYR A 37 7.93 3.47 -1.35
C TYR A 37 7.74 4.01 0.08
N LEU A 38 6.59 3.77 0.70
CA LEU A 38 6.38 4.14 2.09
C LEU A 38 7.36 3.36 2.98
N PRO A 39 8.03 4.06 3.92
CA PRO A 39 8.89 3.40 4.88
C PRO A 39 8.05 2.39 5.66
N ARG A 40 8.57 1.16 5.81
CA ARG A 40 7.95 0.10 6.61
C ARG A 40 8.09 0.42 8.11
N ILE A 41 7.39 1.45 8.55
CA ILE A 41 7.29 1.86 9.94
C ILE A 41 5.99 1.32 10.53
N GLU A 42 5.99 1.03 11.83
CA GLU A 42 4.74 0.68 12.50
C GLU A 42 3.71 1.81 12.37
N PRO A 43 2.42 1.47 12.22
CA PRO A 43 1.83 0.13 12.40
C PRO A 43 1.74 -0.74 11.12
N TYR A 44 2.27 -0.30 9.98
CA TYR A 44 2.09 -1.00 8.69
C TYR A 44 3.40 -1.59 8.17
N ARG A 45 3.89 -2.62 8.87
CA ARG A 45 4.98 -3.47 8.38
C ARG A 45 4.40 -4.66 7.63
N PHE A 46 4.40 -4.61 6.31
CA PHE A 46 4.10 -5.78 5.48
C PHE A 46 5.40 -6.55 5.26
N ASP A 47 5.63 -7.57 6.09
CA ASP A 47 6.75 -8.50 5.90
C ASP A 47 6.46 -9.37 4.67
N ILE A 48 6.91 -8.93 3.49
CA ILE A 48 6.84 -9.68 2.21
C ILE A 48 7.75 -10.94 2.22
N GLY A 49 7.98 -11.53 3.40
CA GLY A 49 8.89 -12.67 3.59
C GLY A 49 8.83 -13.32 4.97
N GLY A 50 7.80 -13.04 5.78
CA GLY A 50 7.56 -13.81 7.01
C GLY A 50 6.98 -15.19 6.67
N PRO A 51 7.34 -16.26 7.39
CA PRO A 51 6.79 -17.59 7.13
C PRO A 51 5.25 -17.51 7.21
N SER A 52 4.59 -17.89 6.11
CA SER A 52 3.15 -18.06 6.04
C SER A 52 2.68 -18.80 7.30
N PRO A 53 1.70 -18.29 8.07
CA PRO A 53 1.23 -18.98 9.25
C PRO A 53 0.78 -20.35 8.80
N ALA A 54 1.46 -21.39 9.29
CA ALA A 54 1.21 -22.76 8.90
C ALA A 54 -0.29 -23.02 9.04
N VAL A 55 -0.98 -23.17 7.90
CA VAL A 55 -2.37 -23.60 7.88
C VAL A 55 -2.40 -24.90 8.67
N PRO A 56 -3.15 -25.00 9.78
CA PRO A 56 -3.19 -26.22 10.56
C PRO A 56 -3.67 -27.34 9.64
N LYS A 57 -2.81 -28.34 9.42
CA LYS A 57 -3.17 -29.52 8.65
C LYS A 57 -4.40 -30.14 9.29
N PRO A 58 -5.51 -30.37 8.56
CA PRO A 58 -6.67 -31.03 9.14
C PRO A 58 -6.27 -32.42 9.62
N PRO A 59 -6.84 -32.92 10.74
CA PRO A 59 -6.54 -34.26 11.22
C PRO A 59 -6.93 -35.26 10.13
N GLY A 60 -6.01 -36.17 9.82
CA GLY A 60 -6.22 -37.22 8.82
C GLY A 60 -7.33 -38.20 9.24
N PRO A 61 -7.83 -39.00 8.28
CA PRO A 61 -8.93 -39.94 8.50
C PRO A 61 -8.59 -41.04 9.50
#